data_AF-A0A4Y2SYN4-F1
#
_entry.id   AF-A0A4Y2SYN4-F1
#
_cell.length_a   1.000
_cell.length_b   1.000
_cell.length_c   1.000
_cell.angle_alpha   90.00
_cell.angle_beta   90.00
_cell.angle_gamma   90.00
#
_symmetry.space_group_name_H-M   'P 1'
#
loop_
_entity.id
_entity.type
_entity.pdbx_description
1 polymer ?
#
loop_
_entity_poly.entity_id
_entity_poly.type
_entity_poly.pdbx_seq_one_letter_code
_entity_poly.pdbx_strand_id
1 'polypeptide(L)'
;MPGVSYGKDLAATNIQRGRDHGIGPYVEIVKFCSERTINITSFDDLVELEMMPVENVQLLKQLYESVEDVDMWVGMQLENRMPGSIVGPSAVCVSAKQFYFAQKGDRLFFNHEGLLAPFTADQRSTIKNCSLGRILCDNTDIGKIPKNQFLLPSTDNPLVSCEKIPKINLSFWKENKSAASMS
;
A
#
# COMPACT_ATOMS: atom_id res chain seq x y z
N MET A 1 -40.26 2.06 -9.46
CA MET A 1 -39.78 3.30 -8.80
C MET A 1 -38.60 3.83 -9.60
N PRO A 2 -38.53 5.12 -9.94
CA PRO A 2 -37.26 5.76 -10.27
C PRO A 2 -36.37 5.72 -9.01
N GLY A 3 -35.09 5.35 -9.12
CA GLY A 3 -34.15 5.39 -7.98
C GLY A 3 -33.56 4.06 -7.51
N VAL A 4 -33.18 3.16 -8.41
CA VAL A 4 -32.41 1.96 -8.03
C VAL A 4 -30.91 2.30 -8.09
N SER A 5 -30.24 2.34 -6.93
CA SER A 5 -28.88 2.89 -6.73
C SER A 5 -27.78 1.83 -6.58
N TYR A 6 -27.85 0.71 -7.32
CA TYR A 6 -26.80 -0.32 -7.32
C TYR A 6 -26.40 -0.66 -8.77
N GLY A 7 -25.15 -1.13 -8.97
CA GLY A 7 -24.60 -1.44 -10.30
C GLY A 7 -23.68 -0.36 -10.89
N LYS A 8 -23.02 0.46 -10.06
CA LYS A 8 -21.97 1.38 -10.54
C LYS A 8 -20.69 0.62 -10.86
N ASP A 9 -19.98 1.07 -11.88
CA ASP A 9 -18.66 0.56 -12.25
C ASP A 9 -17.56 1.35 -11.51
N LEU A 10 -16.86 0.68 -10.60
CA LEU A 10 -15.77 1.27 -9.81
C LEU A 10 -14.56 1.64 -10.68
N ALA A 11 -14.24 0.84 -11.69
CA ALA A 11 -13.14 1.12 -12.61
C ALA A 11 -13.44 2.37 -13.44
N ALA A 12 -14.63 2.45 -14.05
CA ALA A 12 -15.07 3.64 -14.77
C ALA A 12 -15.12 4.88 -13.86
N THR A 13 -15.55 4.70 -12.60
CA THR A 13 -15.53 5.77 -11.60
C THR A 13 -14.11 6.25 -11.30
N ASN A 14 -13.13 5.36 -11.19
CA ASN A 14 -11.73 5.72 -10.93
C ASN A 14 -11.11 6.49 -12.10
N ILE A 15 -11.36 6.04 -13.33
CA ILE A 15 -10.95 6.73 -14.56
C ILE A 15 -11.53 8.15 -14.55
N GLN A 16 -12.85 8.27 -14.37
CA GLN A 16 -13.51 9.58 -14.39
C GLN A 16 -13.06 10.49 -13.24
N ARG A 17 -12.77 9.94 -12.06
CA ARG A 17 -12.20 10.68 -10.92
C ARG A 17 -10.80 11.21 -11.24
N GLY A 18 -9.97 10.43 -11.90
CA GLY A 18 -8.63 10.86 -12.32
C GLY A 18 -8.70 12.08 -13.22
N ARG A 19 -9.63 12.07 -14.19
CA ARG A 19 -9.89 13.19 -15.09
C ARG A 19 -10.44 14.41 -14.36
N ASP A 20 -11.41 14.22 -13.47
CA ASP A 20 -12.00 15.28 -12.63
C ASP A 20 -10.96 15.98 -11.76
N HIS A 21 -10.02 15.21 -11.19
CA HIS A 21 -8.92 15.73 -10.39
C HIS A 21 -7.75 16.30 -11.22
N GLY A 22 -7.82 16.26 -12.55
CA GLY A 22 -6.74 16.73 -13.43
C GLY A 22 -5.42 15.98 -13.25
N ILE A 23 -5.49 14.68 -12.93
CA ILE A 23 -4.31 13.84 -12.77
C ILE A 23 -3.63 13.67 -14.12
N GLY A 24 -2.31 13.83 -14.15
CA GLY A 24 -1.51 13.66 -15.37
C GLY A 24 -1.63 12.25 -15.96
N PRO A 25 -1.36 12.09 -17.26
CA PRO A 25 -1.47 10.79 -17.93
C PRO A 25 -0.40 9.82 -17.41
N TYR A 26 -0.62 8.54 -17.67
CA TYR A 26 0.25 7.44 -17.24
C TYR A 26 1.72 7.67 -17.61
N VAL A 27 2.01 8.13 -18.83
CA VAL A 27 3.39 8.36 -19.30
C VAL A 27 4.13 9.43 -18.48
N GLU A 28 3.43 10.42 -17.94
CA GLU A 28 4.02 11.44 -17.06
C GLU A 28 4.36 10.85 -15.69
N ILE A 29 3.61 9.84 -15.23
CA ILE A 29 3.96 9.13 -14.00
C ILE A 29 5.16 8.23 -14.19
N VAL A 30 5.28 7.54 -15.34
CA VAL A 30 6.49 6.79 -15.67
C VAL A 30 7.70 7.71 -15.68
N LYS A 31 7.62 8.86 -16.37
CA LYS A 31 8.67 9.89 -16.37
C LYS A 31 9.01 10.36 -14.96
N PHE A 32 8.02 10.66 -14.12
CA PHE A 32 8.24 11.07 -12.73
C PHE A 32 8.97 9.98 -11.92
N CYS A 33 8.52 8.73 -12.05
CA CYS A 33 9.04 7.61 -11.30
C CYS A 33 10.40 7.11 -11.76
N SER A 34 10.73 7.31 -13.04
CA SER A 34 12.05 7.01 -13.60
C SER A 34 13.03 8.18 -13.46
N GLU A 35 12.70 9.25 -12.72
CA GLU A 35 13.51 10.46 -12.65
C GLU A 35 13.82 11.05 -14.03
N ARG A 36 12.84 11.01 -14.93
CA ARG A 36 12.89 11.48 -16.33
C ARG A 36 13.84 10.70 -17.25
N THR A 37 14.33 9.54 -16.83
CA THR A 37 15.19 8.67 -17.67
C THR A 37 14.41 7.87 -18.72
N ILE A 38 13.13 7.54 -18.46
CA ILE A 38 12.24 6.86 -19.40
C ILE A 38 11.29 7.87 -20.02
N ASN A 39 11.19 7.84 -21.35
CA ASN A 39 10.26 8.66 -22.12
C ASN A 39 9.48 7.77 -23.08
N ILE A 40 8.21 7.52 -22.75
CA ILE A 40 7.28 6.76 -23.61
C ILE A 40 6.61 7.73 -24.57
N THR A 41 6.79 7.49 -25.86
CA THR A 41 6.25 8.28 -26.97
C THR A 41 5.37 7.47 -27.92
N SER A 42 5.45 6.14 -27.84
CA SER A 42 4.60 5.23 -28.58
C SER A 42 4.07 4.10 -27.69
N PHE A 43 3.00 3.45 -28.12
CA PHE A 43 2.53 2.23 -27.46
C PHE A 43 3.53 1.08 -27.56
N ASP A 44 4.36 1.03 -28.60
CA ASP A 44 5.36 -0.04 -28.78
C ASP A 44 6.47 0.06 -27.73
N ASP A 45 6.81 1.28 -27.28
CA ASP A 45 7.77 1.51 -26.20
C ASP A 45 7.37 0.76 -24.92
N LEU A 46 6.07 0.60 -24.65
CA LEU A 46 5.57 -0.12 -23.46
C LEU A 46 5.94 -1.61 -23.48
N VAL A 47 6.02 -2.21 -24.68
CA VAL A 47 6.43 -3.61 -24.85
C VAL A 47 7.95 -3.70 -24.82
N GLU A 48 8.64 -2.82 -25.56
CA GLU A 48 10.11 -2.83 -25.67
C GLU A 48 10.80 -2.59 -24.33
N LEU A 49 10.21 -1.76 -23.47
CA LEU A 49 10.70 -1.50 -22.11
C LEU A 49 10.20 -2.53 -21.07
N GLU A 50 9.51 -3.58 -21.52
CA GLU A 50 8.91 -4.61 -20.67
C GLU A 50 7.97 -4.05 -19.59
N MET A 51 7.34 -2.90 -19.86
CA MET A 51 6.44 -2.23 -18.92
C MET A 51 5.08 -2.92 -18.84
N MET A 52 4.58 -3.46 -19.95
CA MET A 52 3.26 -4.12 -20.03
C MET A 52 3.30 -5.37 -20.91
N PRO A 53 2.43 -6.37 -20.67
CA PRO A 53 2.19 -7.47 -21.60
C PRO A 53 1.67 -6.96 -22.95
N VAL A 54 2.00 -7.68 -24.03
CA VAL A 54 1.62 -7.31 -25.40
C VAL A 54 0.10 -7.19 -25.55
N GLU A 55 -0.65 -8.08 -24.91
CA GLU A 55 -2.12 -8.10 -24.97
C GLU A 55 -2.73 -6.83 -24.36
N ASN A 56 -2.15 -6.34 -23.26
CA ASN A 56 -2.59 -5.10 -22.61
C ASN A 56 -2.30 -3.88 -23.50
N VAL A 57 -1.13 -3.84 -24.15
CA VAL A 57 -0.77 -2.77 -25.07
C VAL A 57 -1.68 -2.76 -26.31
N GLN A 58 -2.02 -3.93 -26.85
CA GLN A 58 -2.97 -4.05 -27.95
C GLN A 58 -4.36 -3.53 -27.58
N LEU A 59 -4.82 -3.81 -26.35
CA LEU A 59 -6.08 -3.26 -25.85
C LEU A 59 -6.02 -1.73 -25.72
N LEU A 60 -4.91 -1.17 -25.21
CA LEU A 60 -4.74 0.28 -25.11
C LEU A 60 -4.77 0.96 -26.49
N LYS A 61 -4.10 0.38 -27.50
CA LYS A 61 -4.13 0.87 -28.89
C LYS A 61 -5.55 0.92 -29.49
N GLN A 62 -6.47 0.09 -29.00
CA GLN A 62 -7.87 0.09 -29.46
C GLN A 62 -8.73 1.15 -28.75
N LEU A 63 -8.34 1.57 -27.54
CA LEU A 63 -9.15 2.39 -26.65
C LEU A 63 -8.69 3.84 -26.56
N TYR A 64 -7.40 4.11 -26.78
CA TYR A 64 -6.80 5.44 -26.71
C TYR A 64 -6.17 5.82 -28.04
N GLU A 65 -6.29 7.10 -28.43
CA GLU A 65 -5.72 7.63 -29.66
C GLU A 65 -4.19 7.74 -29.57
N SER A 66 -3.69 8.29 -28.46
CA SER A 66 -2.26 8.37 -28.14
C SER A 66 -1.92 7.63 -26.85
N VAL A 67 -0.67 7.17 -26.74
CA VAL A 67 -0.13 6.66 -25.46
C VAL A 67 -0.11 7.74 -24.37
N GLU A 68 -0.06 9.01 -24.78
CA GLU A 68 -0.12 10.18 -23.91
C GLU A 68 -1.51 10.44 -23.33
N ASP A 69 -2.56 9.79 -23.84
CA ASP A 69 -3.94 9.93 -23.35
C ASP A 69 -4.31 8.88 -22.29
N VAL A 70 -3.44 7.89 -22.06
CA VAL A 70 -3.74 6.78 -21.15
C VAL A 70 -3.88 7.30 -19.73
N ASP A 71 -5.06 7.14 -19.14
CA ASP A 71 -5.32 7.54 -17.75
C ASP A 71 -4.35 6.82 -16.80
N MET A 72 -3.77 7.56 -15.85
CA MET A 72 -2.78 7.04 -14.89
C MET A 72 -3.21 5.72 -14.26
N TRP A 73 -4.44 5.66 -13.74
CA TRP A 73 -4.94 4.48 -13.05
C TRP A 73 -5.01 3.26 -13.98
N VAL A 74 -5.41 3.44 -15.25
CA VAL A 74 -5.46 2.36 -16.22
C VAL A 74 -4.06 1.85 -16.51
N GLY A 75 -3.13 2.75 -16.82
CA GLY A 75 -1.76 2.36 -17.13
C GLY A 75 -1.09 1.58 -15.99
N MET A 76 -1.18 2.09 -14.75
CA MET A 76 -0.63 1.40 -13.57
C MET A 76 -1.19 -0.01 -13.35
N GLN A 77 -2.48 -0.23 -13.63
CA GLN A 77 -3.12 -1.53 -13.44
C GLN A 77 -2.72 -2.57 -14.50
N LEU A 78 -2.23 -2.11 -15.65
CA LEU A 78 -1.85 -2.95 -16.78
C LEU A 78 -0.33 -3.26 -16.83
N GLU A 79 0.46 -2.64 -15.95
CA GLU A 79 1.89 -2.90 -15.83
C GLU A 79 2.22 -4.34 -15.47
N ASN A 80 3.37 -4.81 -15.95
CA ASN A 80 4.01 -6.01 -15.45
C ASN A 80 4.32 -5.85 -13.95
N ARG A 81 4.01 -6.91 -13.18
CA ARG A 81 4.23 -6.90 -11.73
C ARG A 81 5.72 -6.98 -11.42
N MET A 82 6.17 -6.19 -10.45
CA MET A 82 7.53 -6.31 -9.92
C MET A 82 7.71 -7.64 -9.17
N PRO A 83 8.91 -8.24 -9.16
CA PRO A 83 9.18 -9.46 -8.38
C PRO A 83 8.81 -9.28 -6.90
N GLY A 84 7.95 -10.17 -6.39
CA GLY A 84 7.45 -10.11 -5.00
C GLY A 84 6.38 -9.04 -4.74
N SER A 85 5.94 -8.31 -5.76
CA SER A 85 4.88 -7.30 -5.69
C SER A 85 3.61 -7.77 -6.40
N ILE A 86 2.46 -7.26 -5.96
CA ILE A 86 1.18 -7.44 -6.66
C ILE A 86 0.91 -6.32 -7.68
N VAL A 87 1.76 -5.29 -7.73
CA VAL A 87 1.64 -4.13 -8.63
C VAL A 87 2.95 -3.88 -9.40
N GLY A 88 2.84 -3.12 -10.49
CA GLY A 88 3.96 -2.72 -11.34
C GLY A 88 4.79 -1.54 -10.82
N PRO A 89 5.87 -1.18 -11.53
CA PRO A 89 6.87 -0.20 -11.08
C PRO A 89 6.29 1.19 -10.78
N SER A 90 5.34 1.71 -11.57
CA SER A 90 4.78 3.04 -11.33
C SER A 90 3.95 3.07 -10.05
N ALA A 91 3.12 2.04 -9.84
CA ALA A 91 2.32 1.91 -8.63
C ALA A 91 3.20 1.72 -7.38
N VAL A 92 4.29 0.93 -7.48
CA VAL A 92 5.29 0.80 -6.40
C VAL A 92 5.91 2.16 -6.09
N CYS A 93 6.40 2.89 -7.09
CA CYS A 93 7.06 4.17 -6.91
C CYS A 93 6.15 5.20 -6.23
N VAL A 94 4.94 5.42 -6.74
CA VAL A 94 4.01 6.41 -6.19
C VAL A 94 3.62 6.05 -4.76
N SER A 95 3.29 4.78 -4.51
CA SER A 95 2.94 4.30 -3.17
C SER A 95 4.12 4.43 -2.20
N ALA A 96 5.31 3.99 -2.61
CA ALA A 96 6.50 4.03 -1.76
C ALA A 96 6.91 5.46 -1.40
N LYS A 97 6.91 6.39 -2.37
CA LYS A 97 7.17 7.81 -2.10
C LYS A 97 6.13 8.39 -1.14
N GLN A 98 4.84 8.10 -1.35
CA GLN A 98 3.78 8.60 -0.47
C GLN A 98 3.90 8.04 0.96
N PHE A 99 4.16 6.75 1.13
CA PHE A 99 4.38 6.14 2.45
C PHE A 99 5.64 6.67 3.12
N TYR A 100 6.72 6.87 2.35
CA TYR A 100 7.96 7.45 2.85
C TYR A 100 7.73 8.87 3.40
N PHE A 101 7.07 9.74 2.63
CA PHE A 101 6.79 11.10 3.08
C PHE A 101 5.81 11.14 4.26
N ALA A 102 4.79 10.27 4.27
CA ALA A 102 3.88 10.16 5.41
C ALA A 102 4.63 9.74 6.68
N GLN A 103 5.54 8.75 6.58
CA GLN A 103 6.35 8.29 7.70
C GLN A 103 7.34 9.36 8.17
N LYS A 104 8.10 9.97 7.25
CA LYS A 104 9.17 10.92 7.59
C LYS A 104 8.65 12.30 7.97
N GLY A 105 7.50 12.70 7.42
CA GLY A 105 6.84 13.95 7.73
C GLY A 105 6.03 13.93 9.03
N ASP A 106 5.72 12.74 9.56
CA ASP A 106 4.99 12.62 10.82
C ASP A 106 5.94 12.69 12.02
N ARG A 107 5.94 13.82 12.72
CA ARG A 107 6.71 14.02 13.95
C ARG A 107 6.47 12.92 14.99
N LEU A 108 5.24 12.40 15.08
CA LEU A 108 4.81 11.41 16.06
C LEU A 108 4.85 9.97 15.54
N PHE A 109 5.52 9.73 14.41
CA PHE A 109 5.65 8.39 13.88
C PHE A 109 6.28 7.46 14.92
N PHE A 110 5.61 6.33 15.21
CA PHE A 110 5.87 5.51 16.40
C PHE A 110 7.32 4.99 16.52
N ASN A 111 8.04 4.89 15.40
CA ASN A 111 9.39 4.36 15.33
C ASN A 111 10.48 5.44 15.48
N HIS A 112 10.11 6.71 15.67
CA HIS A 112 11.09 7.77 15.90
C HIS A 112 11.83 7.58 17.23
N GLU A 113 13.11 7.98 17.23
CA GLU A 113 14.02 7.88 18.38
C GLU A 113 14.56 9.26 18.76
N GLY A 114 15.26 9.33 19.89
CA GLY A 114 15.81 10.58 20.43
C GLY A 114 14.89 11.27 21.45
N LEU A 115 15.24 12.50 21.80
CA LEU A 115 14.61 13.24 22.92
C LEU A 115 13.13 13.55 22.71
N LEU A 116 12.68 13.66 21.45
CA LEU A 116 11.29 13.97 21.09
C LEU A 116 10.52 12.72 20.63
N ALA A 117 11.05 11.52 20.90
CA ALA A 117 10.40 10.27 20.52
C ALA A 117 9.05 10.11 21.24
N PRO A 118 7.99 9.65 20.56
CA PRO A 118 6.66 9.48 21.14
C PRO A 118 6.57 8.32 22.14
N PHE A 119 7.52 7.38 22.09
CA PHE A 119 7.55 6.17 22.92
C PHE A 119 8.96 5.92 23.43
N THR A 120 9.08 5.29 24.61
CA THR A 120 10.37 4.79 25.12
C THR A 120 10.88 3.61 24.30
N ALA A 121 12.16 3.23 24.47
CA ALA A 121 12.74 2.10 23.72
C ALA A 121 11.97 0.79 23.94
N ASP A 122 11.55 0.49 25.17
CA ASP A 122 10.82 -0.73 25.51
C ASP A 122 9.39 -0.74 24.95
N GLN A 123 8.73 0.43 25.00
CA GLN A 123 7.42 0.63 24.38
C GLN A 123 7.50 0.43 22.86
N ARG A 124 8.49 1.02 22.18
CA ARG A 124 8.71 0.84 20.74
C ARG A 124 8.97 -0.61 20.37
N SER A 125 9.84 -1.30 21.11
CA SER A 125 10.14 -2.72 20.90
C SER A 125 8.87 -3.57 20.99
N THR A 126 8.02 -3.28 21.98
CA THR A 126 6.73 -3.94 22.14
C THR A 126 5.79 -3.69 20.96
N ILE A 127 5.67 -2.44 20.51
CA ILE A 127 4.81 -2.08 19.36
C ILE A 127 5.29 -2.80 18.08
N LYS A 128 6.60 -2.89 17.84
CA LYS A 128 7.17 -3.59 16.68
C LYS A 128 6.85 -5.08 16.64
N ASN A 129 6.62 -5.69 17.79
CA ASN A 129 6.24 -7.11 17.91
C ASN A 129 4.73 -7.34 17.78
N CYS A 130 3.92 -6.29 17.65
CA CYS A 130 2.49 -6.41 17.38
C CYS A 130 2.26 -7.01 15.98
N SER A 131 1.21 -7.81 15.84
CA SER A 131 0.79 -8.37 14.55
C SER A 131 -0.73 -8.26 14.39
N LEU A 132 -1.20 -8.19 13.14
CA LEU A 132 -2.64 -8.26 12.85
C LEU A 132 -3.26 -9.55 13.41
N GLY A 133 -2.49 -10.64 13.40
CA GLY A 133 -2.90 -11.91 14.01
C GLY A 133 -3.19 -11.77 15.50
N ARG A 134 -2.35 -11.03 16.25
CA ARG A 134 -2.57 -10.80 17.67
C ARG A 134 -3.84 -9.98 17.91
N ILE A 135 -4.03 -8.91 17.13
CA ILE A 135 -5.22 -8.05 17.22
C ILE A 135 -6.48 -8.89 17.03
N LEU A 136 -6.53 -9.72 15.99
CA LEU A 136 -7.68 -10.59 15.72
C LEU A 136 -7.90 -11.61 16.86
N CYS A 137 -6.84 -12.27 17.31
CA CYS A 137 -6.93 -13.26 18.37
C CYS A 137 -7.35 -12.67 19.74
N ASP A 138 -7.08 -11.39 20.02
CA ASP A 138 -7.51 -10.74 21.27
C ASP A 138 -8.95 -10.20 21.23
N ASN A 139 -9.50 -9.98 20.03
CA ASN A 139 -10.78 -9.28 19.85
C ASN A 139 -11.86 -10.13 19.16
N THR A 140 -11.59 -11.43 18.94
CA THR A 140 -12.54 -12.36 18.31
C THR A 140 -12.41 -13.76 18.93
N ASP A 141 -13.38 -14.64 18.66
CA ASP A 141 -13.35 -16.04 19.11
C ASP A 141 -12.56 -16.97 18.15
N ILE A 142 -11.69 -16.40 17.30
CA ILE A 142 -10.84 -17.19 16.40
C ILE A 142 -9.83 -18.00 17.23
N GLY A 143 -9.82 -19.32 17.08
CA GLY A 143 -8.86 -20.19 17.76
C GLY A 143 -7.53 -20.38 17.03
N LYS A 144 -7.53 -20.34 15.70
CA LYS A 144 -6.33 -20.51 14.85
C LYS A 144 -6.30 -19.50 13.71
N ILE A 145 -5.11 -18.99 13.41
CA ILE A 145 -4.90 -17.94 12.39
C ILE A 145 -3.60 -18.23 11.61
N PRO A 146 -3.45 -17.79 10.34
CA PRO A 146 -2.19 -17.93 9.63
C PRO A 146 -1.06 -17.20 10.36
N LYS A 147 0.17 -17.71 10.26
CA LYS A 147 1.36 -17.08 10.85
C LYS A 147 1.55 -15.64 10.35
N ASN A 148 1.42 -15.43 9.04
CA ASN A 148 1.36 -14.12 8.39
C ASN A 148 -0.03 -13.91 7.78
N GLN A 149 -0.73 -12.88 8.24
CA GLN A 149 -2.13 -12.61 7.88
C GLN A 149 -2.30 -12.02 6.47
N PHE A 150 -1.21 -11.58 5.84
CA PHE A 150 -1.22 -11.06 4.47
C PHE A 150 -0.99 -12.15 3.41
N LEU A 151 -0.69 -13.38 3.82
CA LEU A 151 -0.48 -14.52 2.93
C LEU A 151 -1.57 -15.55 3.15
N LEU A 152 -1.92 -16.28 2.07
CA LEU A 152 -2.84 -17.40 2.19
C LEU A 152 -2.25 -18.51 3.07
N PRO A 153 -3.10 -19.32 3.73
CA PRO A 153 -2.63 -20.51 4.44
C PRO A 153 -1.89 -21.47 3.50
N SER A 154 -0.72 -21.93 3.91
CA SER A 154 0.09 -22.89 3.17
C SER A 154 0.99 -23.71 4.12
N THR A 155 1.81 -24.60 3.58
CA THR A 155 2.86 -25.30 4.35
C THR A 155 3.85 -24.32 4.98
N ASP A 156 4.19 -23.25 4.26
CA ASP A 156 5.14 -22.21 4.72
C ASP A 156 4.46 -21.12 5.56
N ASN A 157 3.13 -21.02 5.48
CA ASN A 157 2.29 -20.13 6.27
C ASN A 157 1.14 -20.89 6.96
N PRO A 158 1.43 -21.82 7.88
CA PRO A 158 0.41 -22.67 8.47
C PRO A 158 -0.50 -21.88 9.43
N LEU A 159 -1.68 -22.43 9.67
CA LEU A 159 -2.54 -21.99 10.76
C LEU A 159 -1.92 -22.38 12.11
N VAL A 160 -1.77 -21.42 13.00
CA VAL A 160 -1.24 -21.60 14.36
C VAL A 160 -2.29 -21.22 15.39
N SER A 161 -2.23 -21.85 16.57
CA SER A 161 -3.07 -21.46 17.71
C SER A 161 -2.83 -20.00 18.07
N CYS A 162 -3.90 -19.26 18.38
CA CYS A 162 -3.82 -17.89 18.89
C CYS A 162 -2.98 -17.75 20.16
N GLU A 163 -2.81 -18.83 20.94
CA GLU A 163 -1.92 -18.87 22.11
C GLU A 163 -0.44 -18.75 21.74
N LYS A 164 -0.07 -19.17 20.52
CA LYS A 164 1.32 -19.09 20.01
C LYS A 164 1.64 -17.73 19.40
N ILE A 165 0.64 -16.85 19.22
CA ILE A 165 0.84 -15.51 18.69
C ILE A 165 1.26 -14.58 19.84
N PRO A 166 2.46 -13.95 19.79
CA PRO A 166 2.98 -13.11 20.87
C PRO A 166 2.00 -12.00 21.29
N LYS A 167 1.85 -11.82 22.61
CA LYS A 167 1.03 -10.75 23.20
C LYS A 167 1.80 -9.43 23.31
N ILE A 168 1.06 -8.33 23.23
CA ILE A 168 1.59 -6.98 23.48
C ILE A 168 1.83 -6.84 24.98
N ASN A 169 3.06 -6.53 25.39
CA ASN A 169 3.39 -6.29 26.79
C ASN A 169 3.10 -4.83 27.18
N LEU A 170 1.92 -4.58 27.74
CA LEU A 170 1.51 -3.24 28.17
C LEU A 170 2.11 -2.78 29.51
N SER A 171 2.96 -3.59 30.18
CA SER A 171 3.56 -3.20 31.45
C SER A 171 4.44 -1.96 31.35
N PHE A 172 4.99 -1.67 30.17
CA PHE A 172 5.82 -0.49 29.90
C PHE A 172 5.04 0.84 29.86
N TRP A 173 3.71 0.80 29.96
CA TRP A 173 2.85 1.99 30.09
C TRP A 173 2.37 2.22 31.52
N LYS A 174 2.84 1.40 32.48
CA LYS A 174 2.47 1.58 33.88
C LYS A 174 3.11 2.84 34.45
N GLU A 175 2.28 3.82 34.80
CA GLU A 175 2.70 5.02 35.51
C GLU A 175 2.69 4.78 37.03
N ASN A 176 3.74 5.22 37.73
CA ASN A 176 3.76 5.22 39.20
C ASN A 176 3.11 6.51 39.71
N LYS A 177 2.07 6.38 40.55
CA LYS A 177 1.30 7.51 41.11
C LYS A 177 2.13 8.56 41.87
N SER A 178 3.37 8.26 42.25
CA SER A 178 4.28 9.17 42.97
C SER A 178 4.98 10.21 42.08
N ALA A 179 4.90 10.10 40.74
CA ALA A 179 5.50 11.08 39.82
C ALA A 179 4.51 12.16 39.36
N ALA A 180 3.22 12.01 39.65
CA ALA A 180 2.16 12.94 39.22
C ALA A 180 2.04 14.23 40.06
N SER A 181 2.87 14.39 41.10
CA SER A 181 2.87 15.57 41.99
C SER A 181 4.04 16.53 41.73
N MET A 182 4.75 16.41 40.61
CA MET A 182 5.86 17.30 40.23
C MET A 182 5.74 17.81 38.78
N SER A 183 4.51 18.02 38.30
CA SER A 183 4.22 18.77 37.06
C SER A 183 3.24 19.90 37.35
#